data_AF-A0A3D2E1S6-F1
#
_entry.id   AF-A0A3D2E1S6-F1
#
_cell.length_a   1.000
_cell.length_b   1.000
_cell.length_c   1.000
_cell.angle_alpha   90.00
_cell.angle_beta   90.00
_cell.angle_gamma   90.00
#
_symmetry.space_group_name_H-M   'P 1'
#
loop_
_entity.id
_entity.type
_entity.pdbx_description
1 polymer ?
#
loop_
_entity_poly.entity_id
_entity_poly.type
_entity_poly.pdbx_seq_one_letter_code
_entity_poly.pdbx_strand_id
1 'polypeptide(L)'
;YIQKLAGVNEVKLVEDRSGLGAKVSAIVTHDAEVLVPLGDLIDEDKEKERINQEIAQTMQIIQKTQGLLANAGFVSKAPQKLIDNEKDKLEKANEKLAKLKDKLAMFE
;
A
#
# COMPACT_ATOMS: atom_id res chain seq x y z
N TYR A 1 11.30 19.41 24.99
CA TYR A 1 11.25 18.08 25.64
C TYR A 1 10.14 17.21 25.05
N ILE A 2 8.92 17.74 24.94
CA ILE A 2 7.74 17.04 24.35
C ILE A 2 8.02 16.48 22.94
N GLN A 3 8.60 17.26 22.01
CA GLN A 3 8.92 16.80 20.64
C GLN A 3 9.76 15.50 20.61
N LYS A 4 10.83 15.46 21.43
CA LYS A 4 11.76 14.31 21.47
C LYS A 4 11.16 13.09 22.16
N LEU A 5 10.30 13.27 23.16
CA LEU A 5 9.64 12.17 23.87
C LEU A 5 8.44 11.61 23.11
N ALA A 6 7.69 12.46 22.40
CA ALA A 6 6.53 12.07 21.61
C ALA A 6 6.89 11.61 20.19
N GLY A 7 8.16 11.74 19.78
CA GLY A 7 8.60 11.34 18.43
C GLY A 7 8.00 12.20 17.31
N VAL A 8 7.75 13.48 17.58
CA VAL A 8 7.11 14.40 16.62
C VAL A 8 8.09 15.45 16.12
N ASN A 9 7.99 15.78 14.84
CA ASN A 9 8.87 16.76 14.18
C ASN A 9 8.57 18.21 14.61
N GLU A 10 7.31 18.53 14.89
CA GLU A 10 6.87 19.89 15.20
C GLU A 10 5.74 19.86 16.23
N VAL A 11 5.68 20.89 17.09
CA VAL A 11 4.58 21.12 18.04
C VAL A 11 4.20 22.58 17.93
N LYS A 12 2.93 22.87 17.70
CA LYS A 12 2.37 24.23 17.63
C LYS A 12 1.31 24.39 18.69
N LEU A 13 1.33 25.55 19.35
CA LEU A 13 0.20 26.03 20.13
C LEU A 13 -0.79 26.66 19.15
N VAL A 14 -2.03 26.20 19.20
CA VAL A 14 -3.14 26.73 18.40
C VAL A 14 -4.18 27.29 19.37
N GLU A 15 -4.75 28.45 19.04
CA GLU A 15 -5.75 29.12 19.87
C GLU A 15 -7.15 28.50 19.69
N ASP A 16 -7.38 27.86 18.54
CA ASP A 16 -8.60 27.15 18.23
C ASP A 16 -8.32 25.92 17.35
N ARG A 17 -9.38 25.17 17.03
CA ARG A 17 -9.28 23.99 16.15
C ARG A 17 -9.30 24.35 14.65
N SER A 18 -9.29 25.64 14.32
CA SER A 18 -9.43 26.14 12.95
C SER A 18 -8.15 25.87 12.17
N GLY A 19 -8.24 25.08 11.09
CA GLY A 19 -7.09 24.74 10.24
C GLY A 19 -6.46 23.37 10.53
N LEU A 20 -6.96 22.62 11.52
CA LEU A 20 -6.66 21.20 11.64
C LEU A 20 -7.56 20.43 10.66
N GLY A 21 -6.97 19.65 9.75
CA GLY A 21 -7.70 18.89 8.73
C GLY A 21 -8.76 17.94 9.32
N ALA A 22 -9.61 17.33 8.48
CA ALA A 22 -10.81 16.62 8.91
C ALA A 22 -10.60 15.42 9.89
N LYS A 23 -9.36 14.92 10.05
CA LYS A 23 -9.03 13.80 10.95
C LYS A 23 -8.03 14.25 12.02
N VAL A 24 -8.51 14.46 13.24
CA VAL A 24 -7.71 14.83 14.41
C VAL A 24 -8.09 13.94 15.57
N SER A 25 -7.09 13.39 16.27
CA SER A 25 -7.29 12.78 17.58
C SER A 25 -7.05 13.85 18.65
N ALA A 26 -8.04 14.07 19.51
CA ALA A 26 -7.96 15.06 20.58
C ALA A 26 -7.85 14.36 21.93
N ILE A 27 -6.88 14.79 22.76
CA ILE A 27 -6.73 14.36 24.15
C ILE A 27 -6.90 15.59 25.02
N VAL A 28 -7.95 15.61 25.83
CA VAL A 28 -8.24 16.72 26.75
C VAL A 28 -7.73 16.37 28.14
N THR A 29 -6.95 17.27 28.72
CA THR A 29 -6.50 17.21 30.11
C THR A 29 -7.05 18.41 30.88
N HIS A 30 -6.84 18.45 32.21
CA HIS A 30 -7.33 19.56 33.04
C HIS A 30 -6.71 20.92 32.66
N ASP A 31 -5.46 20.91 32.17
CA ASP A 31 -4.70 22.13 31.92
C ASP A 31 -4.52 22.44 30.42
N ALA A 32 -4.74 21.45 29.54
CA ALA A 32 -4.52 21.60 28.10
C ALA A 32 -5.32 20.60 27.25
N GLU A 33 -5.64 21.02 26.04
CA GLU A 33 -6.11 20.15 24.96
C GLU A 33 -4.96 19.86 23.99
N VAL A 34 -4.65 18.58 23.79
CA VAL A 34 -3.63 18.13 22.83
C VAL A 34 -4.36 17.64 21.59
N LEU A 35 -4.09 18.29 20.47
CA LEU A 35 -4.65 17.94 19.17
C LEU A 35 -3.54 17.28 18.36
N VAL A 36 -3.73 16.01 18.04
CA VAL A 36 -2.87 15.27 17.12
C VAL A 36 -3.59 15.22 15.78
N PRO A 37 -3.21 16.05 14.80
CA PRO A 37 -3.69 15.87 13.45
C PRO A 37 -3.28 14.47 13.04
N LEU A 38 -4.26 13.60 12.79
CA LEU A 38 -4.04 12.33 12.10
C LEU A 38 -3.81 12.56 10.61
N GLY A 39 -3.88 13.84 10.17
CA GLY A 39 -3.62 14.31 8.82
C GLY A 39 -2.38 13.65 8.25
N ASP A 40 -2.59 13.02 7.10
CA ASP A 40 -1.59 12.58 6.12
C ASP A 40 -0.37 11.85 6.70
N LEU A 41 -0.55 11.05 7.76
CA LEU A 41 0.48 10.11 8.21
C LEU A 41 0.87 9.09 7.13
N ILE A 42 0.07 9.00 6.07
CA ILE A 42 0.40 8.34 4.82
C ILE A 42 0.65 9.46 3.81
N ASP A 43 1.90 9.63 3.40
CA ASP A 43 2.23 10.37 2.19
C ASP A 43 1.56 9.61 1.03
N GLU A 44 0.34 10.05 0.66
CA GLU A 44 -0.50 9.35 -0.32
C GLU A 44 0.23 9.20 -1.65
N ASP A 45 1.05 10.17 -2.04
CA ASP A 45 1.87 10.11 -3.23
C ASP A 45 2.92 9.00 -3.11
N LYS A 46 3.62 8.88 -1.98
CA LYS A 46 4.54 7.75 -1.74
C LYS A 46 3.84 6.41 -1.64
N GLU A 47 2.66 6.33 -1.03
CA GLU A 47 1.92 5.06 -0.94
C GLU A 47 1.36 4.64 -2.31
N LYS A 48 0.86 5.60 -3.11
CA LYS A 48 0.51 5.38 -4.53
C LYS A 48 1.73 4.93 -5.33
N GLU A 49 2.89 5.56 -5.14
CA GLU A 49 4.13 5.18 -5.83
C GLU A 49 4.56 3.75 -5.44
N ARG A 50 4.55 3.42 -4.15
CA ARG A 50 4.88 2.08 -3.65
C ARG A 50 3.93 1.02 -4.21
N ILE A 51 2.61 1.29 -4.21
CA ILE A 51 1.61 0.38 -4.77
C ILE A 51 1.81 0.22 -6.28
N ASN A 52 2.08 1.31 -7.02
CA ASN A 52 2.37 1.24 -8.46
C ASN A 52 3.64 0.44 -8.77
N GLN A 53 4.70 0.58 -7.97
CA GLN A 53 5.90 -0.26 -8.09
C GLN A 53 5.58 -1.75 -7.84
N GLU A 54 4.76 -2.04 -6.83
CA GLU A 54 4.35 -3.41 -6.51
C GLU A 54 3.46 -4.02 -7.62
N ILE A 55 2.59 -3.20 -8.22
CA ILE A 55 1.80 -3.54 -9.41
C ILE A 55 2.73 -3.87 -10.59
N ALA A 56 3.71 -3.02 -10.88
CA ALA A 56 4.64 -3.22 -11.99
C ALA A 56 5.44 -4.53 -11.84
N GLN A 57 5.94 -4.82 -10.63
CA GLN A 57 6.63 -6.07 -10.33
C GLN A 57 5.70 -7.28 -10.51
N THR A 58 4.46 -7.19 -10.02
CA THR A 58 3.47 -8.27 -10.13
C THR A 58 3.09 -8.51 -11.58
N MET A 59 2.90 -7.45 -12.39
CA MET A 59 2.65 -7.55 -13.83
C MET A 59 3.80 -8.21 -14.58
N GLN A 60 5.05 -7.91 -14.22
CA GLN A 60 6.22 -8.56 -14.84
C GLN A 60 6.26 -10.06 -14.53
N ILE A 61 5.87 -10.47 -13.31
CA ILE A 61 5.74 -11.89 -12.95
C ILE A 61 4.64 -12.56 -13.78
N ILE A 62 3.46 -11.94 -13.87
CA ILE A 62 2.35 -12.43 -14.67
C ILE A 62 2.79 -12.62 -16.11
N GLN A 63 3.41 -11.61 -16.74
CA GLN A 63 3.86 -11.67 -18.13
C GLN A 63 4.85 -12.80 -18.38
N LYS A 64 5.81 -13.02 -17.47
CA LYS A 64 6.78 -14.12 -17.57
C LYS A 64 6.10 -15.49 -17.48
N THR A 65 5.23 -15.68 -16.49
CA THR A 65 4.52 -16.95 -16.29
C THR A 65 3.51 -17.21 -17.40
N GLN A 66 2.79 -16.20 -17.88
CA GLN A 66 1.92 -16.31 -19.06
C GLN A 66 2.72 -16.67 -20.32
N GLY A 67 3.88 -16.06 -20.53
CA GLY A 67 4.76 -16.40 -21.66
C GLY A 67 5.25 -17.84 -21.62
N LEU A 68 5.58 -18.35 -20.43
CA LEU A 68 5.94 -19.76 -20.22
C LEU A 68 4.77 -20.70 -20.52
N LEU A 69 3.57 -20.39 -20.00
CA LEU A 69 2.36 -21.18 -20.21
C LEU A 69 1.80 -21.08 -21.64
N ALA A 70 2.08 -20.00 -22.37
CA ALA A 70 1.70 -19.85 -23.77
C ALA A 70 2.65 -20.59 -24.72
N ASN A 71 3.86 -20.94 -24.27
CA ASN A 71 4.80 -21.71 -25.06
C ASN A 71 4.34 -23.17 -25.13
N ALA A 72 3.74 -23.55 -26.27
CA ALA A 72 3.27 -24.91 -26.52
C ALA A 72 4.37 -25.98 -26.34
N GLY A 73 5.64 -25.64 -26.56
CA GLY A 73 6.78 -26.53 -26.32
C GLY A 73 7.02 -26.79 -24.83
N PHE A 74 6.77 -25.80 -23.96
CA PHE A 74 6.83 -25.96 -22.52
C PHE A 74 5.63 -26.76 -22.02
N VAL A 75 4.41 -26.40 -22.43
CA VAL A 75 3.18 -27.11 -22.02
C VAL A 75 3.16 -28.58 -22.46
N SER A 76 3.72 -28.90 -23.63
CA SER A 76 3.71 -30.27 -24.15
C SER A 76 4.84 -31.15 -23.61
N LYS A 77 5.94 -30.56 -23.09
CA LYS A 77 7.13 -31.31 -22.64
C LYS A 77 7.37 -31.23 -21.13
N ALA A 78 6.86 -30.22 -20.45
CA ALA A 78 7.05 -30.06 -19.03
C ALA A 78 6.16 -31.06 -18.25
N PRO A 79 6.63 -31.55 -17.09
CA PRO A 79 5.81 -32.37 -16.20
C PRO A 79 4.53 -31.62 -15.77
N GLN A 80 3.41 -32.32 -15.68
CA GLN A 80 2.12 -31.76 -15.28
C GLN A 80 2.21 -30.94 -13.99
N LYS A 81 2.94 -31.45 -12.99
CA LYS A 81 3.18 -30.76 -11.70
C LYS A 81 3.86 -29.39 -11.87
N LEU A 82 4.73 -29.23 -12.87
CA LEU A 82 5.40 -27.96 -13.15
C LEU A 82 4.44 -26.96 -13.81
N ILE A 83 3.59 -27.45 -14.72
CA ILE A 83 2.56 -26.65 -15.40
C ILE A 83 1.51 -26.18 -14.39
N ASP A 84 1.06 -27.07 -13.51
CA ASP A 84 0.08 -26.74 -12.48
C ASP A 84 0.64 -25.73 -11.47
N ASN A 85 1.91 -25.86 -11.07
CA ASN A 85 2.59 -24.88 -10.23
C ASN A 85 2.69 -23.49 -10.90
N GLU A 86 3.03 -23.43 -12.20
CA GLU A 86 3.07 -22.14 -12.91
C GLU A 86 1.66 -21.56 -13.10
N LYS A 87 0.62 -22.37 -13.30
CA LYS A 87 -0.77 -21.91 -13.32
C LYS A 87 -1.22 -21.34 -11.98
N ASP A 88 -0.96 -22.04 -10.88
CA ASP A 88 -1.28 -21.59 -9.51
C ASP A 88 -0.52 -20.29 -9.18
N LYS A 89 0.74 -20.18 -9.62
CA LYS A 89 1.53 -18.95 -9.50
C LYS A 89 0.93 -17.80 -10.30
N LEU A 90 0.44 -18.06 -11.51
CA LEU A 90 -0.25 -17.07 -12.34
C LEU A 90 -1.53 -16.57 -11.66
N GLU A 91 -2.34 -17.50 -11.14
CA GLU A 91 -3.60 -17.19 -10.46
C GLU A 91 -3.36 -16.32 -9.23
N LYS A 92 -2.45 -16.73 -8.34
CA LYS A 92 -2.06 -15.94 -7.15
C LYS A 92 -1.51 -14.56 -7.51
N ALA A 93 -0.73 -14.45 -8.59
CA ALA A 93 -0.22 -13.16 -9.04
C ALA A 93 -1.35 -12.25 -9.57
N ASN A 94 -2.34 -12.80 -10.28
CA ASN A 94 -3.52 -12.05 -10.73
C ASN A 94 -4.40 -11.60 -9.55
N GLU A 95 -4.64 -12.45 -8.56
CA GLU A 95 -5.36 -12.08 -7.34
C GLU A 95 -4.64 -10.95 -6.59
N LYS A 96 -3.31 -11.05 -6.46
CA LYS A 96 -2.50 -10.01 -5.84
C LYS A 96 -2.61 -8.69 -6.62
N LEU A 97 -2.54 -8.75 -7.95
CA LEU A 97 -2.68 -7.57 -8.80
C LEU A 97 -4.05 -6.90 -8.61
N ALA A 98 -5.14 -7.67 -8.56
CA ALA A 98 -6.48 -7.16 -8.33
C ALA A 98 -6.56 -6.41 -6.98
N LYS A 99 -6.08 -7.03 -5.90
CA LYS A 99 -6.06 -6.40 -4.57
C LYS A 99 -5.22 -5.12 -4.54
N LEU A 100 -4.09 -5.09 -5.24
CA LEU A 100 -3.26 -3.88 -5.32
C LEU A 100 -3.95 -2.76 -6.10
N LYS A 101 -4.68 -3.08 -7.17
CA LYS A 101 -5.47 -2.10 -7.93
C LYS A 101 -6.64 -1.56 -7.11
N ASP A 102 -7.36 -2.43 -6.41
CA ASP A 102 -8.45 -2.01 -5.51
C ASP A 102 -7.90 -1.09 -4.41
N LYS A 103 -6.75 -1.44 -3.84
CA LYS A 103 -6.08 -0.62 -2.84
C LYS A 103 -5.64 0.73 -3.43
N LEU A 104 -5.15 0.77 -4.67
CA LEU A 104 -4.79 2.02 -5.35
C LEU A 104 -6.02 2.91 -5.60
N ALA A 105 -7.14 2.32 -6.01
CA ALA A 105 -8.40 3.02 -6.24
C ALA A 105 -9.01 3.60 -4.96
N MET A 106 -8.65 3.10 -3.77
CA MET A 106 -9.03 3.74 -2.49
C MET A 106 -8.31 5.06 -2.23
N PHE A 107 -7.24 5.36 -2.99
CA PHE A 107 -6.49 6.61 -2.89
C PHE A 107 -6.78 7.58 -4.07
N GLU A 108 -7.61 7.19 -5.04
CA GLU A 108 -8.16 8.08 -6.09
C GLU A 108 -9.48 8.73 -5.62
#